data_AF-A0A1K1SIK2-F1
#
_entry.id   AF-A0A1K1SIK2-F1
#
_cell.length_a   1.000
_cell.length_b   1.000
_cell.length_c   1.000
_cell.angle_alpha   90.00
_cell.angle_beta   90.00
_cell.angle_gamma   90.00
#
_symmetry.space_group_name_H-M   'P 1'
#
loop_
_entity.id
_entity.type
_entity.pdbx_description
1 polymer ?
#
loop_
_entity_poly.entity_id
_entity_poly.type
_entity_poly.pdbx_seq_one_letter_code
_entity_poly.pdbx_strand_id
1 'polypeptide(L)' 'MIRYTPAKQLTLEGFSTPFSQQLSTTNRWVILAAKIPWDKLADVYYKKMRADFGAPTLSARMVIGAVI' A
#
# COMPACT_ATOMS: atom_id res chain seq x y z
N MET A 1 5.44 16.15 -3.20
CA MET A 1 4.30 15.76 -2.33
C MET A 1 4.19 14.24 -2.22
N ILE A 2 4.40 13.70 -1.01
CA ILE A 2 4.38 12.26 -0.73
C ILE A 2 2.93 11.78 -0.54
N ARG A 3 2.52 10.76 -1.29
CA ARG A 3 1.20 10.11 -1.19
C ARG A 3 1.39 8.69 -0.66
N TYR A 4 0.99 8.45 0.58
CA TYR A 4 1.18 7.17 1.25
C TYR A 4 -0.09 6.73 1.99
N THR A 5 -0.44 5.46 1.85
CA THR A 5 -1.51 4.80 2.60
C THR A 5 -0.87 3.73 3.49
N PRO A 6 -0.99 3.83 4.82
CA PRO A 6 -0.44 2.84 5.74
C PRO A 6 -1.03 1.44 5.52
N ALA A 7 -0.23 0.40 5.68
CA ALA A 7 -0.73 -0.97 5.57
C ALA A 7 -1.70 -1.35 6.69
N LYS A 8 -1.60 -0.70 7.85
CA LYS A 8 -2.47 -0.88 9.02
C LYS A 8 -3.64 0.11 9.06
N GLN A 9 -4.00 0.73 7.93
CA GLN A 9 -5.15 1.63 7.88
C GLN A 9 -6.42 0.89 8.31
N LEU A 10 -7.13 1.45 9.30
CA LEU A 10 -8.36 0.87 9.83
C LEU A 10 -9.46 0.81 8.75
N THR A 11 -10.19 -0.29 8.71
CA THR A 11 -11.40 -0.44 7.91
C THR A 11 -12.61 -0.02 8.73
N LEU A 12 -13.53 0.74 8.13
CA LEU A 12 -14.79 1.10 8.77
C LEU A 12 -15.78 -0.06 8.60
N GLU A 13 -16.05 -0.77 9.69
CA GLU A 13 -17.04 -1.84 9.71
C GLU A 13 -18.43 -1.30 9.36
N GLY A 14 -19.18 -2.00 8.50
CA GLY A 14 -20.50 -1.59 8.03
C GLY A 14 -20.52 -0.71 6.78
N PHE A 15 -19.36 -0.20 6.32
CA PHE A 15 -19.24 0.54 5.06
C PHE A 15 -18.64 -0.34 3.95
N SER A 16 -19.34 -1.41 3.59
CA SER A 16 -18.98 -2.27 2.46
C SER A 16 -19.88 -1.97 1.25
N THR A 17 -19.29 -1.66 0.11
CA THR A 17 -20.05 -1.57 -1.14
C THR A 17 -20.40 -2.99 -1.63
N PRO A 18 -21.54 -3.18 -2.33
CA PRO A 18 -21.94 -4.50 -2.86
C PRO A 18 -20.95 -5.07 -3.90
N PHE A 19 -19.99 -4.27 -4.36
CA PHE A 19 -18.93 -4.66 -5.28
C PHE A 19 -17.59 -4.97 -4.59
N SER A 20 -17.56 -5.03 -3.26
CA SER A 20 -16.37 -5.43 -2.50
C SER A 20 -16.15 -6.95 -2.60
N GLN A 21 -15.73 -7.43 -3.77
CA GLN A 21 -15.27 -8.79 -3.90
C GLN A 21 -13.89 -8.93 -3.25
N GLN A 22 -13.79 -9.82 -2.26
CA GLN A 22 -12.53 -10.15 -1.63
C GLN A 22 -11.88 -11.32 -2.37
N LEU A 23 -10.57 -11.21 -2.60
CA LEU A 23 -9.78 -12.33 -3.08
C LEU A 23 -9.74 -13.43 -2.01
N SER A 24 -9.64 -14.69 -2.45
CA SER A 24 -9.44 -15.82 -1.53
C SER A 24 -8.24 -15.57 -0.62
N THR A 25 -8.40 -15.81 0.68
CA THR A 25 -7.34 -15.70 1.68
C THR A 25 -6.19 -16.68 1.42
N THR A 26 -6.45 -17.77 0.70
CA THR A 26 -5.44 -18.76 0.28
C THR A 26 -4.68 -18.36 -0.99
N ASN A 27 -5.05 -17.26 -1.63
CA ASN A 27 -4.35 -16.77 -2.81
C ASN A 27 -2.90 -16.39 -2.43
N ARG A 28 -1.93 -16.88 -3.21
CA ARG A 28 -0.50 -16.65 -2.96
C ARG A 28 -0.16 -15.16 -2.86
N TRP A 29 -0.80 -14.30 -3.67
CA TRP A 29 -0.59 -12.85 -3.64
C TRP A 29 -1.17 -12.20 -2.38
N VAL A 30 -2.30 -12.70 -1.86
CA VAL A 30 -2.90 -12.22 -0.61
C VAL A 30 -2.02 -12.59 0.57
N ILE A 31 -1.53 -13.84 0.60
CA ILE A 31 -0.59 -14.32 1.63
C ILE A 31 0.72 -13.52 1.58
N LEU A 32 1.27 -13.29 0.39
CA LEU A 32 2.49 -12.51 0.21
C LEU A 32 2.30 -11.07 0.68
N ALA A 33 1.20 -10.43 0.27
CA ALA A 33 0.88 -9.07 0.69
C ALA A 33 0.74 -8.93 2.21
N ALA A 34 0.23 -9.95 2.91
CA ALA A 34 0.15 -9.94 4.37
C ALA A 34 1.52 -10.06 5.06
N LYS A 35 2.50 -10.69 4.41
CA LYS A 35 3.85 -10.91 4.97
C LYS A 35 4.82 -9.76 4.69
N ILE A 36 4.60 -8.99 3.64
CA ILE A 36 5.50 -7.89 3.26
C ILE A 36 5.42 -6.75 4.30
N PRO A 37 6.57 -6.27 4.82
CA PRO A 37 6.62 -5.12 5.73
C PRO A 37 6.48 -3.80 4.94
N TRP A 38 5.31 -3.54 4.38
CA TRP A 38 5.02 -2.41 3.48
C TRP A 38 5.45 -1.06 4.04
N ASP A 39 5.17 -0.79 5.32
CA ASP A 39 5.47 0.50 5.94
C ASP A 39 6.98 0.76 6.01
N LYS A 40 7.77 -0.25 6.38
CA LYS A 40 9.24 -0.14 6.40
C LYS A 40 9.82 0.09 5.00
N LEU A 41 9.23 -0.54 3.99
CA LEU A 41 9.67 -0.34 2.60
C LEU A 41 9.26 1.04 2.08
N ALA A 42 8.09 1.53 2.46
CA ALA A 42 7.63 2.88 2.14
C ALA A 42 8.55 3.93 2.77
N ASP A 43 8.96 3.76 4.03
CA ASP A 43 9.91 4.65 4.70
C ASP A 43 11.22 4.77 3.91
N VAL A 44 11.76 3.65 3.43
CA VAL A 44 12.98 3.63 2.62
C VAL A 44 12.75 4.31 1.27
N TYR A 45 11.64 4.01 0.60
CA TYR A 45 11.30 4.57 -0.71
C TYR A 45 11.14 6.10 -0.65
N TYR A 46 10.45 6.63 0.36
CA TYR A 46 10.22 8.06 0.50
C TYR A 46 11.38 8.83 1.15
N LYS A 47 12.39 8.14 1.72
CA LYS A 47 13.51 8.74 2.47
C LYS A 47 14.25 9.86 1.74
N LYS A 48 14.33 9.80 0.42
CA LYS A 48 15.06 10.77 -0.43
C LYS A 48 14.14 11.77 -1.13
N MET A 49 12.83 11.68 -0.90
CA MET A 49 11.84 12.53 -1.54
C MET A 49 11.49 13.73 -0.66
N ARG A 50 11.19 14.86 -1.29
CA ARG A 50 10.71 16.06 -0.62
C ARG A 50 9.19 16.07 -0.55
N ALA A 51 8.65 16.33 0.63
CA ALA A 51 7.20 16.42 0.85
C ALA A 51 6.61 17.69 0.23
N ASP A 52 7.38 18.77 0.24
CA ASP A 52 6.98 20.15 -0.06
C ASP A 52 7.20 20.58 -1.52
N PHE A 53 8.05 19.86 -2.27
CA PHE A 53 8.48 20.30 -3.60
C PHE A 53 8.51 19.16 -4.62
N GLY A 54 8.32 19.49 -5.90
CA GLY A 54 8.39 18.57 -7.04
C GLY A 54 7.08 17.85 -7.36
N ALA A 55 7.17 16.89 -8.28
CA ALA A 55 6.01 16.11 -8.73
C ALA A 55 5.43 15.22 -7.59
N PRO A 56 4.12 14.93 -7.60
CA PRO A 56 3.52 13.96 -6.69
C PRO A 56 4.15 12.57 -6.84
N THR A 57 4.39 11.90 -5.72
CA THR A 57 5.01 10.58 -5.72
C THR A 57 4.01 9.49 -6.10
N LEU A 58 4.48 8.42 -6.74
CA LEU A 58 3.72 7.18 -6.85
C LEU A 58 3.58 6.49 -5.49
N SER A 59 2.54 5.67 -5.34
CA SER A 59 2.33 4.85 -4.14
C SER A 59 3.47 3.84 -3.99
N ALA A 60 4.08 3.77 -2.80
CA ALA A 60 5.12 2.80 -2.49
C ALA A 60 4.65 1.37 -2.80
N ARG A 61 3.39 1.05 -2.49
CA ARG A 61 2.81 -0.28 -2.74
C ARG A 61 2.77 -0.63 -4.22
N MET A 62 2.49 0.35 -5.08
CA MET A 62 2.48 0.17 -6.53
C MET A 62 3.90 -0.06 -7.07
N VAL A 63 4.86 0.77 -6.64
CA VAL A 63 6.25 0.67 -7.11
C VAL A 63 6.90 -0.63 -6.64
N ILE A 64 6.77 -0.96 -5.35
CA ILE A 64 7.30 -2.21 -4.79
C ILE A 64 6.61 -3.43 -5.44
N GLY A 65 5.30 -3.37 -5.66
CA GLY A 65 4.55 -4.43 -6.33
C GLY A 65 4.90 -4.61 -7.80
N ALA A 66 5.51 -3.63 -8.47
CA ALA A 66 5.99 -3.77 -9.84
C ALA A 66 7.37 -4.44 -9.94
N VAL A 67 8.10 -4.54 -8.82
CA VAL A 67 9.44 -5.17 -8.75
C VAL A 67 9.35 -6.67 -8.46
N ILE A 68 8.20 -7.14 -7.95
CA ILE A 68 7.96 -8.52 -7.48
C ILE A 68 6.99 -9.23 -8.42
#